data_AF-A0A2H0RJI9-F1
#
_entry.id   AF-A0A2H0RJI9-F1
#
_cell.length_a   1.000
_cell.length_b   1.000
_cell.length_c   1.000
_cell.angle_alpha   90.00
_cell.angle_beta   90.00
_cell.angle_gamma   90.00
#
_symmetry.space_group_name_H-M   'P 1'
#
loop_
_entity.id
_entity.type
_entity.pdbx_description
1 polymer ?
#
loop_
_entity_poly.entity_id
_entity_poly.type
_entity_poly.pdbx_seq_one_letter_code
_entity_poly.pdbx_strand_id
1 'polypeptide(L)'
;MARRWTKEEEAILRKELLGLYVDEKKTIFEIGDILGIRWQTVFDRMRRLGIETDKTRKINFKRRDDIVIPSRSEHLAEFFGIMLGDGHLSYYQVTVTLGTKELEYARYVEQLFHTLFKVPVKLIVNRKGHKVVYFGSRRVVEWLLKEGLVNSKVKSQVGVPAWIYSQKSFMRKFLKGFFDTDGSIYRLRFGLQISFTNYSFPILEGLQKALQALNYKTSKLTGVNVKRLYLTKRDDIKRFFCEIQPANPKHKRRFREFEKQWVGSPVGRGDRL
;
A
#
# COMPACT_ATOMS: atom_id res chain seq x y z
N MET A 1 6.56 2.11 39.26
CA MET A 1 7.53 3.16 38.91
C MET A 1 8.93 2.55 38.92
N ALA A 2 9.74 2.79 37.88
CA ALA A 2 11.09 2.26 37.86
C ALA A 2 11.98 3.00 38.87
N ARG A 3 12.72 2.24 39.69
CA ARG A 3 13.65 2.75 40.72
C ARG A 3 14.56 3.84 40.15
N ARG A 4 14.77 4.90 40.94
CA ARG A 4 15.70 5.98 40.64
C ARG A 4 17.11 5.52 41.00
N TRP A 5 18.05 5.70 40.08
CA TRP A 5 19.46 5.37 40.32
C TRP A 5 20.15 6.45 41.15
N THR A 6 21.16 6.05 41.91
CA THR A 6 22.10 7.01 42.50
C THR A 6 23.02 7.57 41.40
N LYS A 7 23.70 8.70 41.66
CA LYS A 7 24.66 9.26 40.71
C LYS A 7 25.80 8.29 40.38
N GLU A 8 26.21 7.48 41.36
CA GLU A 8 27.24 6.44 41.20
C GLU A 8 26.74 5.30 40.31
N GLU A 9 25.51 4.82 40.54
CA GLU A 9 24.86 3.81 39.69
C GLU A 9 24.72 4.30 38.24
N GLU A 10 24.34 5.57 38.04
CA GLU A 10 24.27 6.18 36.71
C GLU A 10 25.63 6.23 36.02
N ALA A 11 26.70 6.60 36.73
CA ALA A 11 28.04 6.66 36.18
C ALA A 11 28.55 5.27 35.75
N ILE A 12 28.33 4.25 36.58
CA ILE A 12 28.73 2.86 36.28
C ILE A 12 27.97 2.35 35.04
N LEU A 13 26.65 2.46 35.04
CA LEU A 13 25.81 2.01 33.93
C LEU A 13 26.12 2.77 32.63
N ARG A 14 26.38 4.08 32.72
CA ARG A 14 26.75 4.89 31.57
C ARG A 14 28.08 4.43 30.99
N LYS A 15 29.09 4.18 31.83
CA LYS A 15 30.40 3.72 31.39
C LYS A 15 30.32 2.34 30.72
N GLU A 16 29.61 1.40 31.35
CA GLU A 16 29.40 0.04 30.81
C GLU A 16 28.69 0.08 29.45
N LEU A 17 27.60 0.84 29.33
CA LEU A 17 26.86 0.94 28.08
C LEU A 17 27.63 1.68 26.99
N LEU A 18 28.43 2.71 27.33
CA LEU A 18 29.29 3.38 26.35
C LEU A 18 30.40 2.43 25.85
N GLY A 19 31.04 1.68 26.74
CA GLY A 19 32.06 0.69 26.36
C GLY A 19 31.51 -0.35 25.39
N LEU A 20 30.39 -0.98 25.74
CA LEU A 20 29.78 -2.01 24.89
C LEU A 20 29.19 -1.44 23.59
N TYR A 21 28.53 -0.28 23.65
CA TYR A 21 27.80 0.27 22.51
C TYR A 21 28.69 1.09 21.57
N VAL A 22 29.54 1.97 22.09
CA VAL A 22 30.35 2.90 21.30
C VAL A 22 31.69 2.26 20.95
N ASP A 23 32.41 1.75 21.95
CA ASP A 23 33.79 1.31 21.77
C ASP A 23 33.83 -0.08 21.10
N GLU A 24 33.06 -1.03 21.64
CA GLU A 24 32.95 -2.39 21.08
C GLU A 24 31.93 -2.50 19.95
N LYS A 25 31.22 -1.41 19.62
CA LYS A 25 30.25 -1.31 18.51
C LYS A 25 29.16 -2.40 18.53
N LYS A 26 28.81 -2.94 19.70
CA LYS A 26 27.77 -3.97 19.83
C LYS A 26 26.38 -3.40 19.63
N THR A 27 25.48 -4.23 19.12
CA THR A 27 24.04 -3.92 19.02
C THR A 27 23.37 -4.00 20.39
N ILE A 28 22.20 -3.38 20.52
CA ILE A 28 21.41 -3.40 21.76
C ILE A 28 21.00 -4.84 22.14
N PHE A 29 20.84 -5.71 21.14
CA PHE A 29 20.55 -7.13 21.35
C PHE A 29 21.74 -7.86 21.97
N GLU A 30 22.93 -7.74 21.36
CA GLU A 30 24.16 -8.33 21.89
C GLU A 30 24.49 -7.82 23.29
N ILE A 31 24.25 -6.53 23.56
CA ILE A 31 24.41 -5.96 24.91
C ILE A 31 23.41 -6.61 25.88
N GLY A 32 22.17 -6.83 25.46
CA GLY A 32 21.17 -7.53 26.26
C GLY A 32 21.62 -8.94 26.62
N ASP A 33 22.15 -9.68 25.64
CA ASP A 33 22.66 -11.03 25.82
C ASP A 33 23.86 -11.06 26.78
N ILE A 34 24.81 -10.12 26.62
CA ILE A 34 26.00 -9.99 27.49
C ILE A 34 25.62 -9.66 28.93
N LEU A 35 24.68 -8.73 29.11
CA LEU A 35 24.24 -8.27 30.43
C LEU A 35 23.15 -9.15 31.05
N GLY A 36 22.69 -10.20 30.35
CA GLY A 36 21.61 -11.09 30.81
C GLY A 36 20.27 -10.36 31.00
N ILE A 37 20.02 -9.27 30.26
CA ILE A 37 18.80 -8.47 30.36
C ILE A 37 18.11 -8.34 29.01
N ARG A 38 16.80 -8.05 29.03
CA ARG A 38 16.05 -7.79 27.80
C ARG A 38 16.62 -6.59 27.05
N TRP A 39 16.73 -6.69 25.73
CA TRP A 39 17.20 -5.59 24.87
C TRP A 39 16.38 -4.30 25.05
N GLN A 40 15.08 -4.40 25.35
CA GLN A 40 14.26 -3.22 25.67
C GLN A 40 14.77 -2.50 26.92
N THR A 41 15.19 -3.26 27.93
CA THR A 41 15.78 -2.72 29.16
C THR A 41 17.08 -1.99 28.85
N VAL A 42 17.93 -2.53 27.97
CA VAL A 42 19.14 -1.85 27.50
C VAL A 42 18.78 -0.51 26.83
N PHE A 43 17.81 -0.52 25.91
CA PHE A 43 17.36 0.69 25.22
C PHE A 43 16.81 1.74 26.18
N ASP A 44 16.00 1.34 27.16
CA ASP A 44 15.45 2.24 28.18
C ASP A 44 16.56 2.84 29.05
N ARG A 45 17.59 2.05 29.41
CA ARG A 45 18.76 2.54 30.14
C ARG A 45 19.55 3.57 29.33
N MET A 46 19.84 3.28 28.08
CA MET A 46 20.52 4.22 27.17
C MET A 46 19.77 5.53 27.06
N ARG A 47 18.44 5.47 26.91
CA ARG A 47 17.58 6.66 26.83
C ARG A 47 17.60 7.49 28.12
N ARG A 48 17.51 6.84 29.28
CA ARG A 48 17.59 7.50 30.60
C ARG A 48 18.94 8.18 30.82
N LEU A 49 20.01 7.57 30.33
CA LEU A 49 21.38 8.09 30.44
C LEU A 49 21.74 9.05 29.31
N GLY A 50 20.83 9.38 28.38
CA GLY A 50 21.12 10.27 27.25
C GLY A 50 22.24 9.76 26.33
N ILE A 51 22.38 8.44 26.19
CA ILE A 51 23.30 7.83 25.23
C ILE A 51 22.58 7.76 23.88
N GLU A 52 23.04 8.53 22.90
CA GLU A 52 22.46 8.52 21.56
C GLU A 52 22.66 7.17 20.88
N THR A 53 21.59 6.65 20.28
CA THR A 53 21.64 5.39 19.53
C THR A 53 21.82 5.68 18.05
N ASP A 54 22.95 5.24 17.49
CA ASP A 54 23.25 5.34 16.08
C ASP A 54 23.62 3.96 15.54
N LYS A 55 22.73 3.41 14.71
CA LYS A 55 22.91 2.09 14.10
C LYS A 55 24.01 2.09 13.05
N THR A 56 24.37 3.25 12.48
CA THR A 56 25.40 3.35 11.44
C THR A 56 26.80 3.04 11.95
N ARG A 57 27.01 3.17 13.27
CA ARG A 57 28.30 2.94 13.94
C ARG A 57 28.60 1.46 14.21
N LYS A 58 27.69 0.54 13.84
CA LYS A 58 27.78 -0.88 14.18
C LYS A 58 28.52 -1.66 13.10
N ILE A 59 29.33 -2.63 13.52
CA ILE A 59 30.20 -3.44 12.64
C ILE A 59 29.39 -4.10 11.52
N ASN A 60 28.22 -4.63 11.85
CA ASN A 60 27.34 -5.32 10.90
C ASN A 60 26.28 -4.41 10.25
N PHE A 61 26.41 -3.08 10.35
CA PHE A 61 25.49 -2.16 9.69
C PHE A 61 25.69 -2.20 8.18
N LYS A 62 24.84 -2.96 7.48
CA LYS A 62 24.74 -2.90 6.03
C LYS A 62 23.72 -1.85 5.63
N ARG A 63 24.20 -0.74 5.05
CA ARG A 63 23.34 0.20 4.34
C ARG A 63 22.86 -0.48 3.06
N ARG A 64 21.55 -0.53 2.84
CA ARG A 64 20.98 -0.94 1.55
C ARG A 64 21.10 0.23 0.58
N ASP A 65 22.22 0.28 -0.14
CA ASP A 65 22.45 1.27 -1.19
C ASP A 65 21.93 0.81 -2.57
N ASP A 66 21.52 -0.46 -2.67
CA ASP A 66 20.94 -1.14 -3.85
C ASP A 66 19.52 -0.70 -4.20
N ILE A 67 18.85 0.04 -3.31
CA ILE A 67 17.49 0.51 -3.55
C ILE A 67 17.49 1.47 -4.74
N VAL A 68 16.49 1.37 -5.61
CA VAL A 68 16.23 2.35 -6.67
C VAL A 68 14.99 3.15 -6.31
N ILE A 69 15.07 4.48 -6.43
CA ILE A 69 13.89 5.35 -6.37
C ILE A 69 13.40 5.52 -7.81
N PRO A 70 12.22 4.99 -8.18
CA PRO A 70 11.76 5.01 -9.56
C PRO A 70 11.37 6.43 -10.00
N SER A 71 11.60 6.74 -11.27
CA SER A 71 10.96 7.90 -11.90
C SER A 71 9.46 7.65 -12.10
N ARG A 72 8.72 8.74 -12.33
CA ARG A 72 7.30 8.67 -12.67
C ARG A 72 7.10 7.83 -13.92
N SER A 73 6.30 6.79 -13.79
CA SER A 73 6.08 5.79 -14.84
C SER A 73 4.70 5.16 -14.69
N GLU A 74 4.26 4.44 -15.73
CA GLU A 74 3.05 3.63 -15.72
C GLU A 74 3.02 2.61 -14.57
N HIS A 75 4.12 1.90 -14.35
CA HIS A 75 4.26 0.96 -13.23
C HIS A 75 4.14 1.66 -11.88
N LEU A 76 4.72 2.85 -11.75
CA LEU A 76 4.60 3.62 -10.50
C LEU A 76 3.15 4.09 -10.29
N ALA A 77 2.45 4.50 -11.34
CA ALA A 77 1.05 4.89 -11.23
C ALA A 77 0.18 3.71 -10.75
N GLU A 78 0.41 2.51 -11.30
CA GLU A 78 -0.24 1.28 -10.85
C GLU A 78 0.07 0.96 -9.37
N PHE A 79 1.34 1.09 -8.98
CA PHE A 79 1.75 0.96 -7.58
C PHE A 79 0.99 1.92 -6.65
N PHE A 80 0.83 3.20 -7.03
CA PHE A 80 0.07 4.17 -6.25
C PHE A 80 -1.41 3.79 -6.14
N GLY A 81 -2.00 3.26 -7.21
CA GLY A 81 -3.37 2.72 -7.17
C GLY A 81 -3.53 1.63 -6.11
N ILE A 82 -2.63 0.64 -6.12
CA ILE A 82 -2.61 -0.46 -5.15
C ILE A 82 -2.40 0.08 -3.73
N MET A 83 -1.48 1.04 -3.56
CA MET A 83 -1.12 1.56 -2.24
C MET A 83 -2.23 2.40 -1.59
N LEU A 84 -3.05 3.08 -2.39
CA LEU A 84 -4.19 3.86 -1.93
C LEU A 84 -5.42 3.01 -1.58
N GLY A 85 -5.51 1.79 -2.13
CA GLY A 85 -6.50 0.79 -1.70
C GLY A 85 -6.01 -0.03 -0.51
N ASP A 86 -5.30 -1.13 -0.79
CA ASP A 86 -4.89 -2.14 0.21
C ASP A 86 -3.49 -1.94 0.79
N GLY A 87 -2.77 -0.90 0.37
CA GLY A 87 -1.43 -0.61 0.87
C GLY A 87 -1.40 -0.15 2.32
N HIS A 88 -0.23 -0.27 2.94
CA HIS A 88 0.10 0.26 4.26
C HIS A 88 1.57 0.71 4.29
N LEU A 89 1.80 1.88 4.87
CA LEU A 89 3.14 2.40 5.14
C LEU A 89 3.35 2.40 6.65
N SER A 90 4.33 1.63 7.10
CA SER A 90 4.91 1.77 8.43
C SER A 90 6.19 2.60 8.32
N TYR A 91 6.80 2.95 9.46
CA TYR A 91 8.01 3.77 9.46
C TYR A 91 9.18 3.16 8.65
N TYR A 92 9.22 1.83 8.51
CA TYR A 92 10.32 1.13 7.84
C TYR A 92 9.88 0.25 6.67
N GLN A 93 8.58 0.05 6.46
CA GLN A 93 8.09 -1.00 5.57
C GLN A 93 6.91 -0.53 4.73
N VAL A 94 6.90 -1.03 3.50
CA VAL A 94 5.77 -0.97 2.59
C VAL A 94 5.13 -2.34 2.57
N THR A 95 3.82 -2.40 2.78
CA THR A 95 3.07 -3.64 2.85
C THR A 95 1.77 -3.53 2.06
N VAL A 96 1.37 -4.59 1.36
CA VAL A 96 0.04 -4.76 0.78
C VAL A 96 -0.53 -6.08 1.29
N THR A 97 -1.76 -6.05 1.82
CA THR A 97 -2.44 -7.26 2.32
C THR A 97 -3.61 -7.62 1.41
N LEU A 98 -3.55 -8.78 0.79
CA LEU A 98 -4.52 -9.27 -0.19
C LEU A 98 -5.33 -10.45 0.38
N GLY A 99 -6.44 -10.78 -0.26
CA GLY A 99 -7.35 -11.85 0.12
C GLY A 99 -6.69 -13.24 0.16
N THR A 100 -7.31 -14.16 0.89
CA THR A 100 -6.81 -15.54 1.09
C THR A 100 -6.70 -16.33 -0.22
N LYS A 101 -7.54 -16.01 -1.21
CA LYS A 101 -7.62 -16.67 -2.53
C LYS A 101 -6.93 -15.90 -3.65
N GLU A 102 -6.12 -14.88 -3.33
CA GLU A 102 -5.55 -13.95 -4.32
C GLU A 102 -4.04 -14.18 -4.56
N LEU A 103 -3.57 -15.44 -4.48
CA LEU A 103 -2.15 -15.77 -4.63
C LEU A 103 -1.55 -15.33 -5.98
N GLU A 104 -2.28 -15.54 -7.07
CA GLU A 104 -1.83 -15.15 -8.42
C GLU A 104 -1.66 -13.62 -8.51
N TYR A 105 -2.61 -12.85 -7.97
CA TYR A 105 -2.50 -11.40 -7.91
C TYR A 105 -1.39 -10.95 -6.96
N ALA A 106 -1.19 -11.63 -5.84
CA ALA A 106 -0.10 -11.32 -4.92
C ALA A 106 1.30 -11.49 -5.56
N ARG A 107 1.50 -12.52 -6.40
CA ARG A 107 2.73 -12.68 -7.19
C ARG A 107 2.91 -11.58 -8.23
N TYR A 108 1.81 -11.13 -8.84
CA TYR A 108 1.85 -9.99 -9.75
C TYR A 108 2.31 -8.70 -9.03
N VAL A 109 1.75 -8.42 -7.84
CA VAL A 109 2.14 -7.26 -7.03
C VAL A 109 3.60 -7.37 -6.56
N GLU A 110 4.05 -8.55 -6.14
CA GLU A 110 5.45 -8.82 -5.80
C GLU A 110 6.40 -8.46 -6.95
N GLN A 111 6.10 -8.93 -8.17
CA GLN A 111 6.92 -8.66 -9.35
C GLN A 111 6.91 -7.18 -9.73
N LEU A 112 5.76 -6.50 -9.64
CA LEU A 112 5.65 -5.06 -9.88
C LEU A 112 6.56 -4.27 -8.91
N PHE A 113 6.50 -4.61 -7.62
CA PHE A 113 7.28 -3.93 -6.59
C PHE A 113 8.78 -4.18 -6.75
N HIS A 114 9.16 -5.44 -7.05
CA HIS A 114 10.53 -5.80 -7.35
C HIS A 114 11.05 -5.02 -8.57
N THR A 115 10.25 -4.91 -9.62
CA THR A 115 10.62 -4.20 -10.86
C THR A 115 10.88 -2.71 -10.61
N LEU A 116 10.03 -2.07 -9.79
CA LEU A 116 10.10 -0.64 -9.48
C LEU A 116 11.29 -0.26 -8.59
N PHE A 117 11.46 -0.99 -7.49
CA PHE A 117 12.41 -0.59 -6.44
C PHE A 117 13.73 -1.36 -6.49
N LYS A 118 13.81 -2.45 -7.29
CA LYS A 118 14.96 -3.36 -7.36
C LYS A 118 15.38 -3.91 -5.99
N VAL A 119 14.40 -4.07 -5.10
CA VAL A 119 14.59 -4.58 -3.74
C VAL A 119 14.06 -6.01 -3.60
N PRO A 120 14.62 -6.81 -2.68
CA PRO A 120 14.01 -8.07 -2.29
C PRO A 120 12.61 -7.82 -1.68
N VAL A 121 11.58 -8.15 -2.46
CA VAL A 121 10.19 -8.16 -2.02
C VAL A 121 9.86 -9.56 -1.51
N LYS A 122 9.11 -9.63 -0.42
CA LYS A 122 8.70 -10.89 0.21
C LYS A 122 7.20 -11.06 0.09
N LEU A 123 6.78 -12.21 -0.43
CA LEU A 123 5.42 -12.72 -0.33
C LEU A 123 5.31 -13.71 0.85
N ILE A 124 4.55 -13.34 1.88
CA ILE A 124 4.27 -14.20 3.05
C ILE A 124 2.77 -14.45 3.21
N VAL A 125 2.43 -15.48 3.99
CA VAL A 125 1.05 -15.78 4.39
C VAL A 125 0.90 -15.48 5.87
N ASN A 126 -0.06 -14.62 6.24
CA ASN A 126 -0.31 -14.32 7.65
C ASN A 126 -1.12 -15.44 8.32
N ARG A 127 -1.29 -15.37 9.65
CA ARG A 127 -2.05 -16.36 10.44
C ARG A 127 -3.51 -16.55 9.99
N LYS A 128 -4.09 -15.56 9.31
CA LYS A 128 -5.46 -15.58 8.78
C LYS A 128 -5.51 -16.07 7.32
N GLY A 129 -4.39 -16.51 6.74
CA GLY A 129 -4.30 -17.03 5.38
C GLY A 129 -4.16 -15.94 4.29
N HIS A 130 -4.20 -14.66 4.64
CA HIS A 130 -4.04 -13.55 3.69
C HIS A 130 -2.63 -13.50 3.13
N LYS A 131 -2.52 -13.02 1.89
CA LYS A 131 -1.24 -12.88 1.20
C LYS A 131 -0.69 -11.49 1.47
N VAL A 132 0.52 -11.40 1.99
CA VAL A 132 1.14 -10.13 2.36
C VAL A 132 2.40 -9.96 1.53
N VAL A 133 2.38 -8.97 0.65
CA VAL A 133 3.55 -8.52 -0.11
C VAL A 133 4.19 -7.39 0.67
N TYR A 134 5.46 -7.54 1.05
CA TYR A 134 6.15 -6.49 1.78
C TYR A 134 7.64 -6.38 1.46
N PHE A 135 8.17 -5.18 1.65
CA PHE A 135 9.61 -4.95 1.68
C PHE A 135 9.95 -3.86 2.70
N GLY A 136 11.15 -3.95 3.27
CA GLY A 136 11.66 -2.98 4.24
C GLY A 136 12.63 -1.99 3.59
N SER A 137 12.34 -0.70 3.69
CA SER A 137 13.23 0.38 3.29
C SER A 137 12.74 1.73 3.83
N ARG A 138 13.48 2.29 4.78
CA ARG A 138 13.22 3.66 5.29
C ARG A 138 13.28 4.71 4.18
N ARG A 139 14.27 4.61 3.28
CA ARG A 139 14.48 5.56 2.18
C ARG A 139 13.28 5.63 1.24
N VAL A 140 12.76 4.47 0.82
CA VAL A 140 11.53 4.35 0.02
C VAL A 140 10.32 4.89 0.77
N VAL A 141 10.14 4.54 2.06
CA VAL A 141 9.01 5.06 2.84
C VAL A 141 9.05 6.59 2.91
N GLU A 142 10.19 7.19 3.26
CA GLU A 142 10.36 8.64 3.31
C GLU A 142 10.09 9.31 1.95
N TRP A 143 10.54 8.69 0.87
CA TRP A 143 10.24 9.16 -0.48
C TRP A 143 8.74 9.05 -0.83
N LEU A 144 8.09 7.94 -0.52
CA LEU A 144 6.65 7.74 -0.76
C LEU A 144 5.79 8.74 0.01
N LEU A 145 6.18 9.09 1.24
CA LEU A 145 5.52 10.13 2.02
C LEU A 145 5.64 11.51 1.32
N LYS A 146 6.81 11.82 0.76
CA LYS A 146 7.02 13.06 -0.03
C LYS A 146 6.21 13.08 -1.33
N GLU A 147 6.02 11.93 -1.97
CA GLU A 147 5.19 11.81 -3.18
C GLU A 147 3.67 11.79 -2.91
N GLY A 148 3.26 11.91 -1.64
CA GLY A 148 1.85 12.11 -1.26
C GLY A 148 1.13 10.87 -0.74
N LEU A 149 1.82 9.75 -0.50
CA LEU A 149 1.25 8.66 0.31
C LEU A 149 1.29 9.01 1.80
N VAL A 150 0.44 8.34 2.58
CA VAL A 150 0.33 8.56 4.03
C VAL A 150 0.23 7.24 4.78
N ASN A 151 0.57 7.26 6.07
CA ASN A 151 0.44 6.11 6.96
C ASN A 151 -1.04 5.70 7.12
N SER A 152 -1.95 6.68 7.30
CA SER A 152 -3.39 6.45 7.48
C SER A 152 -4.23 7.26 6.50
N LYS A 153 -4.69 6.61 5.43
CA LYS A 153 -5.42 7.24 4.32
C LYS A 153 -6.73 7.89 4.76
N VAL A 154 -7.53 7.17 5.53
CA VAL A 154 -8.86 7.61 5.97
C VAL A 154 -8.75 8.76 6.98
N LYS A 155 -7.80 8.68 7.92
CA LYS A 155 -7.59 9.77 8.90
C LYS A 155 -7.04 11.03 8.23
N SER A 156 -6.13 10.87 7.28
CA SER A 156 -5.51 12.00 6.57
C SER A 156 -6.31 12.50 5.38
N GLN A 157 -7.43 11.84 5.02
CA GLN A 157 -8.22 12.13 3.81
C GLN A 157 -7.33 12.36 2.58
N VAL A 158 -6.42 11.41 2.32
CA VAL A 158 -5.42 11.54 1.26
C VAL A 158 -6.06 11.58 -0.13
N GLY A 159 -5.55 12.42 -1.02
CA GLY A 159 -5.98 12.47 -2.42
C GLY A 159 -5.10 11.62 -3.35
N VAL A 160 -5.49 11.57 -4.61
CA VAL A 160 -4.62 11.03 -5.68
C VAL A 160 -3.54 12.07 -6.02
N PRO A 161 -2.25 11.70 -6.08
CA PRO A 161 -1.17 12.65 -6.41
C PRO A 161 -1.36 13.32 -7.77
N ALA A 162 -1.09 14.63 -7.84
CA ALA A 162 -1.35 15.43 -9.03
C ALA A 162 -0.66 14.91 -10.31
N TRP A 163 0.54 14.33 -10.16
CA TRP A 163 1.31 13.81 -11.29
C TRP A 163 0.64 12.64 -12.00
N ILE A 164 -0.28 11.91 -11.35
CA ILE A 164 -1.07 10.84 -11.98
C ILE A 164 -1.92 11.39 -13.13
N TYR A 165 -2.39 12.63 -13.01
CA TYR A 165 -3.23 13.29 -14.03
C TYR A 165 -2.44 13.86 -15.20
N SER A 166 -1.11 13.83 -15.15
CA SER A 166 -0.27 14.42 -16.20
C SER A 166 -0.37 13.66 -17.53
N GLN A 167 -0.71 12.37 -17.50
CA GLN A 167 -0.80 11.53 -18.70
C GLN A 167 -1.97 10.54 -18.60
N LYS A 168 -2.66 10.30 -19.72
CA LYS A 168 -3.74 9.31 -19.80
C LYS A 168 -3.26 7.89 -19.49
N SER A 169 -2.03 7.55 -19.89
CA SER A 169 -1.39 6.27 -19.54
C SER A 169 -1.28 6.07 -18.02
N PHE A 170 -0.84 7.09 -17.28
CA PHE A 170 -0.74 7.04 -15.83
C PHE A 170 -2.11 6.89 -15.18
N MET A 171 -3.12 7.65 -15.64
CA MET A 171 -4.49 7.51 -15.15
C MET A 171 -5.02 6.08 -15.36
N ARG A 172 -4.80 5.47 -16.52
CA ARG A 172 -5.23 4.08 -16.79
C ARG A 172 -4.57 3.09 -15.83
N LYS A 173 -3.26 3.19 -15.64
CA LYS A 173 -2.50 2.29 -14.76
C LYS A 173 -2.82 2.49 -13.29
N PHE A 174 -3.02 3.74 -12.87
CA PHE A 174 -3.54 4.07 -11.54
C PHE A 174 -4.91 3.42 -11.29
N LEU A 175 -5.86 3.60 -12.21
CA LEU A 175 -7.19 3.01 -12.12
C LEU A 175 -7.14 1.48 -12.10
N LYS A 176 -6.23 0.87 -12.86
CA LYS A 176 -5.99 -0.57 -12.83
C LYS A 176 -5.60 -1.04 -11.44
N GLY A 177 -4.53 -0.46 -10.88
CA GLY A 177 -4.03 -0.83 -9.56
C GLY A 177 -5.05 -0.63 -8.44
N PHE A 178 -5.79 0.49 -8.49
CA PHE A 178 -6.83 0.79 -7.51
C PHE A 178 -8.06 -0.13 -7.65
N PHE A 179 -8.49 -0.42 -8.88
CA PHE A 179 -9.63 -1.30 -9.12
C PHE A 179 -9.34 -2.74 -8.67
N ASP A 180 -8.11 -3.21 -8.84
CA ASP A 180 -7.72 -4.56 -8.43
C ASP A 180 -7.73 -4.79 -6.90
N THR A 181 -7.77 -3.71 -6.11
CA THR A 181 -7.86 -3.75 -4.63
C THR A 181 -9.27 -3.37 -4.15
N ASP A 182 -9.69 -2.12 -4.40
CA ASP A 182 -10.90 -1.50 -3.86
C ASP A 182 -12.05 -1.42 -4.88
N GLY A 183 -11.83 -2.02 -6.06
CA GLY A 183 -12.82 -2.16 -7.10
C GLY A 183 -13.67 -3.40 -6.94
N SER A 184 -14.85 -3.37 -7.54
CA SER A 184 -15.72 -4.54 -7.68
C SER A 184 -16.58 -4.41 -8.92
N ILE A 185 -16.97 -5.57 -9.46
CA ILE A 185 -18.00 -5.66 -10.49
C ILE A 185 -19.17 -6.47 -9.94
N TYR A 186 -20.37 -5.98 -10.18
CA TYR A 186 -21.63 -6.56 -9.73
C TYR A 186 -22.59 -6.72 -10.91
N ARG A 187 -23.48 -7.70 -10.75
CA ARG A 187 -24.65 -7.88 -11.61
C ARG A 187 -25.82 -7.11 -11.02
N LEU A 188 -26.46 -6.28 -11.84
CA LEU A 188 -27.74 -5.65 -11.56
C LEU A 188 -28.87 -6.46 -12.22
N ARG A 189 -30.12 -6.13 -11.88
CA ARG A 189 -31.30 -6.73 -12.54
C ARG A 189 -31.28 -6.53 -14.06
N PHE A 190 -30.84 -5.36 -14.53
CA PHE A 190 -30.86 -4.97 -15.94
C PHE A 190 -29.48 -4.54 -16.49
N GLY A 191 -28.39 -5.08 -15.96
CA GLY A 191 -27.06 -4.75 -16.45
C GLY A 191 -25.92 -5.09 -15.49
N LEU A 192 -24.78 -4.46 -15.71
CA LEU A 192 -23.58 -4.59 -14.88
C LEU A 192 -23.24 -3.26 -14.24
N GLN A 193 -22.48 -3.33 -13.15
CA GLN A 193 -21.97 -2.15 -12.47
C GLN A 193 -20.55 -2.41 -11.98
N ILE A 194 -19.63 -1.53 -12.36
CA ILE A 194 -18.36 -1.38 -11.66
C ILE A 194 -18.57 -0.41 -10.50
N SER A 195 -17.99 -0.73 -9.35
CA SER A 195 -17.93 0.16 -8.19
C SER A 195 -16.49 0.33 -7.74
N PHE A 196 -16.15 1.53 -7.30
CA PHE A 196 -14.98 1.82 -6.48
C PHE A 196 -15.48 2.19 -5.10
N THR A 197 -14.99 1.55 -4.03
CA THR A 197 -15.40 1.84 -2.66
C THR A 197 -14.22 2.34 -1.86
N ASN A 198 -14.31 3.53 -1.25
CA ASN A 198 -13.27 4.04 -0.36
C ASN A 198 -13.86 5.02 0.67
N TYR A 199 -13.22 5.13 1.83
CA TYR A 199 -13.64 6.02 2.91
C TYR A 199 -12.95 7.39 2.87
N SER A 200 -11.96 7.55 1.99
CA SER A 200 -11.38 8.86 1.69
C SER A 200 -12.12 9.47 0.51
N PHE A 201 -12.82 10.57 0.77
CA PHE A 201 -13.57 11.28 -0.26
C PHE A 201 -12.65 11.87 -1.36
N PRO A 202 -11.47 12.44 -1.03
CA PRO A 202 -10.53 12.91 -2.05
C PRO A 202 -10.01 11.81 -3.00
N ILE A 203 -9.91 10.55 -2.55
CA ILE A 203 -9.61 9.42 -3.43
C ILE A 203 -10.75 9.21 -4.43
N LEU A 204 -12.01 9.22 -3.96
CA LEU A 204 -13.18 9.03 -4.83
C LEU A 204 -13.31 10.14 -5.87
N GLU A 205 -13.13 11.40 -5.47
CA GLU A 205 -13.08 12.52 -6.40
C GLU A 205 -11.93 12.35 -7.40
N GLY A 206 -10.77 11.91 -6.92
CA GLY A 206 -9.61 11.69 -7.76
C GLY A 206 -9.81 10.57 -8.80
N LEU A 207 -10.50 9.49 -8.43
CA LEU A 207 -10.91 8.41 -9.33
C LEU A 207 -11.94 8.90 -10.35
N GLN A 208 -12.92 9.68 -9.90
CA GLN A 208 -13.93 10.25 -10.80
C GLN A 208 -13.28 11.17 -11.83
N LYS A 209 -12.37 12.05 -11.41
CA LYS A 209 -11.60 12.91 -12.29
C LYS A 209 -10.79 12.12 -13.32
N ALA A 210 -10.09 11.06 -12.89
CA ALA A 210 -9.32 10.20 -13.80
C ALA A 210 -10.22 9.50 -14.83
N LEU A 211 -11.37 8.96 -14.41
CA LEU A 211 -12.33 8.31 -15.28
C LEU A 211 -12.95 9.29 -16.29
N GLN A 212 -13.34 10.48 -15.85
CA GLN A 212 -13.90 11.52 -16.72
C GLN A 212 -12.88 12.02 -17.74
N ALA A 213 -11.61 12.20 -17.35
CA ALA A 213 -10.52 12.56 -18.26
C ALA A 213 -10.24 11.48 -19.33
N LEU A 214 -10.65 10.24 -19.08
CA LEU A 214 -10.62 9.12 -20.02
C LEU A 214 -11.96 8.89 -20.75
N ASN A 215 -12.88 9.85 -20.65
CA ASN A 215 -14.20 9.82 -21.28
C ASN A 215 -15.10 8.65 -20.83
N TYR A 216 -15.03 8.26 -19.56
CA TYR A 216 -16.01 7.36 -18.94
C TYR A 216 -17.14 8.16 -18.28
N LYS A 217 -18.39 7.67 -18.38
CA LYS A 217 -19.54 8.25 -17.68
C LYS A 217 -19.66 7.66 -16.28
N THR A 218 -19.42 8.48 -15.27
CA THR A 218 -19.49 8.09 -13.85
C THR A 218 -20.80 8.52 -13.19
N SER A 219 -21.19 7.85 -12.11
CA SER A 219 -22.19 8.39 -11.18
C SER A 219 -21.70 9.72 -10.58
N LYS A 220 -22.63 10.56 -10.13
CA LYS A 220 -22.28 11.75 -9.33
C LYS A 220 -21.84 11.31 -7.93
N LEU A 221 -20.97 12.09 -7.30
CA LEU A 221 -20.60 11.94 -5.89
C LEU A 221 -21.45 12.93 -5.07
N THR A 222 -22.70 12.57 -4.76
CA THR A 222 -23.64 13.47 -4.05
C THR A 222 -23.85 13.05 -2.60
N GLY A 223 -23.52 13.93 -1.65
CA GLY A 223 -23.82 13.79 -0.22
C GLY A 223 -22.59 13.72 0.69
N VAL A 224 -22.78 14.00 1.97
CA VAL A 224 -21.70 14.13 2.99
C VAL A 224 -21.02 12.79 3.34
N ASN A 225 -21.60 11.66 2.92
CA ASN A 225 -21.16 10.30 3.28
C ASN A 225 -20.95 9.37 2.08
N VAL A 226 -20.68 9.93 0.89
CA VAL A 226 -20.44 9.11 -0.30
C VAL A 226 -19.16 8.30 -0.12
N LYS A 227 -19.31 6.98 -0.22
CA LYS A 227 -18.21 6.01 -0.11
C LYS A 227 -17.98 5.24 -1.40
N ARG A 228 -18.76 5.53 -2.45
CA ARG A 228 -18.79 4.73 -3.67
C ARG A 228 -18.91 5.59 -4.92
N LEU A 229 -18.16 5.20 -5.93
CA LEU A 229 -18.23 5.71 -7.31
C LEU A 229 -18.62 4.56 -8.23
N TYR A 230 -19.53 4.81 -9.17
CA TYR A 230 -20.04 3.76 -10.06
C TYR A 230 -19.83 4.07 -11.55
N LEU A 231 -19.62 3.00 -12.32
CA LEU A 231 -19.80 2.96 -13.78
C LEU A 231 -20.86 1.91 -14.11
N THR A 232 -21.93 2.32 -14.79
CA THR A 232 -23.08 1.45 -15.11
C THR A 232 -23.32 1.32 -16.61
N LYS A 233 -22.81 2.26 -17.42
CA LYS A 233 -22.99 2.21 -18.88
C LYS A 233 -22.27 0.98 -19.44
N ARG A 234 -23.00 0.16 -20.22
CA ARG A 234 -22.51 -1.08 -20.84
C ARG A 234 -21.19 -0.90 -21.58
N ASP A 235 -21.15 0.06 -22.50
CA ASP A 235 -19.96 0.29 -23.33
C ASP A 235 -18.77 0.71 -22.49
N ASP A 236 -19.00 1.52 -21.46
CA ASP A 236 -17.95 1.97 -20.55
C ASP A 236 -17.39 0.83 -19.70
N ILE A 237 -18.24 -0.11 -19.26
CA ILE A 237 -17.78 -1.31 -18.55
C ILE A 237 -16.94 -2.20 -19.48
N LYS A 238 -17.39 -2.43 -20.72
CA LYS A 238 -16.61 -3.21 -21.70
C LYS A 238 -15.27 -2.53 -22.02
N ARG A 239 -15.30 -1.22 -22.28
CA ARG A 239 -14.11 -0.39 -22.49
C ARG A 239 -13.18 -0.43 -21.29
N PHE A 240 -13.70 -0.42 -20.05
CA PHE A 240 -12.90 -0.48 -18.84
C PHE A 240 -12.05 -1.76 -18.81
N PHE A 241 -12.65 -2.93 -19.05
CA PHE A 241 -11.90 -4.18 -19.07
C PHE A 241 -10.92 -4.31 -20.27
N CYS A 242 -11.18 -3.60 -21.37
CA CYS A 242 -10.31 -3.56 -22.55
C CYS A 242 -9.13 -2.59 -22.40
N GLU A 243 -9.37 -1.37 -21.90
CA GLU A 243 -8.40 -0.28 -21.82
C GLU A 243 -7.63 -0.24 -20.49
N ILE A 244 -8.31 -0.49 -19.36
CA ILE A 244 -7.70 -0.46 -18.01
C ILE A 244 -7.02 -1.79 -17.71
N GLN A 245 -7.57 -2.89 -18.23
CA GLN A 245 -7.01 -4.24 -18.11
C GLN A 245 -6.64 -4.62 -16.66
N PRO A 246 -7.63 -4.72 -15.75
CA PRO A 246 -7.43 -5.20 -14.38
C PRO A 246 -6.51 -6.43 -14.34
N ALA A 247 -5.50 -6.47 -13.48
CA ALA A 247 -4.60 -7.62 -13.37
C ALA A 247 -5.22 -8.74 -12.53
N ASN A 248 -6.02 -8.42 -11.51
CA ASN A 248 -6.55 -9.39 -10.56
C ASN A 248 -7.52 -10.38 -11.26
N PRO A 249 -7.19 -11.68 -11.30
CA PRO A 249 -7.98 -12.70 -11.99
C PRO A 249 -9.43 -12.80 -11.49
N LYS A 250 -9.68 -12.44 -10.23
CA LYS A 250 -11.03 -12.40 -9.64
C LYS A 250 -11.97 -11.50 -10.44
N HIS A 251 -11.51 -10.30 -10.82
CA HIS A 251 -12.35 -9.37 -11.57
C HIS A 251 -12.54 -9.83 -13.01
N LYS A 252 -11.49 -10.35 -13.65
CA LYS A 252 -11.57 -10.92 -15.01
C LYS A 252 -12.58 -12.06 -15.08
N ARG A 253 -12.56 -13.00 -14.13
CA ARG A 253 -13.51 -14.12 -14.07
C ARG A 253 -14.95 -13.63 -13.90
N ARG A 254 -15.20 -12.75 -12.92
CA ARG A 254 -16.53 -12.18 -12.69
C ARG A 254 -17.08 -11.45 -13.91
N PHE A 255 -16.26 -10.65 -14.60
CA PHE A 255 -16.68 -9.97 -15.81
C PHE A 255 -17.11 -10.94 -16.91
N ARG A 256 -16.30 -11.98 -17.19
CA ARG A 256 -16.64 -13.02 -18.18
C ARG A 256 -17.92 -13.79 -17.82
N GLU A 257 -18.08 -14.14 -16.56
CA GLU A 257 -19.28 -14.84 -16.05
C GLU A 257 -20.53 -13.99 -16.28
N PHE A 258 -20.48 -12.72 -15.90
CA PHE A 258 -21.62 -11.82 -16.04
C PHE A 258 -21.90 -11.44 -17.49
N GLU A 259 -20.88 -11.32 -18.34
CA GLU A 259 -21.06 -11.03 -19.76
C GLU A 259 -21.75 -12.16 -20.51
N LYS A 260 -21.40 -13.42 -20.25
CA LYS A 260 -22.05 -14.60 -20.87
C LYS A 260 -23.55 -14.65 -20.58
N GLN A 261 -23.92 -14.45 -19.32
CA GLN A 261 -25.32 -14.45 -18.88
C GLN A 261 -26.10 -13.26 -19.45
N TRP A 262 -25.42 -12.15 -19.71
CA TRP A 262 -26.00 -10.95 -20.29
C TRP A 262 -26.31 -11.10 -21.80
N VAL A 263 -25.53 -11.91 -22.52
CA VAL A 263 -25.80 -12.25 -23.93
C VAL A 263 -26.91 -13.30 -24.06
N GLY A 264 -27.07 -14.19 -23.08
CA GLY A 264 -28.11 -15.23 -23.06
C GLY A 264 -29.47 -14.81 -22.51
N SER A 265 -29.65 -13.57 -22.06
CA SER A 265 -30.96 -13.05 -21.63
C SER A 265 -31.71 -12.53 -22.86
N PRO A 266 -32.94 -13.02 -23.18
CA PRO A 266 -33.70 -12.51 -24.31
C PRO A 266 -33.87 -11.00 -24.13
N VAL A 267 -33.45 -10.24 -25.13
CA VAL A 267 -33.83 -8.83 -25.25
C VAL A 267 -35.35 -8.85 -25.33
N GLY A 268 -36.00 -8.48 -24.23
CA GLY A 268 -37.42 -8.22 -24.21
C GLY A 268 -37.68 -7.08 -25.20
N ARG A 269 -38.12 -7.43 -26.41
CA ARG A 269 -38.92 -6.53 -27.24
C ARG A 269 -40.09 -6.11 -26.37
N GLY A 270 -40.10 -4.84 -26.05
CA GLY A 270 -41.17 -4.19 -25.33
C GLY A 270 -41.19 -2.75 -25.80
N ASP A 271 -41.51 -2.57 -27.08
CA ASP A 271 -42.21 -1.37 -27.51
C ASP A 271 -43.39 -1.21 -26.56
N ARG A 272 -43.42 -0.09 -25.84
CA ARG A 272 -44.64 0.46 -25.29
C ARG A 272 -44.70 1.90 -25.76
N LEU A 273 -45.58 2.06 -26.74
CA LEU A 273 -46.33 3.27 -27.06
C LEU A 273 -46.83 3.96 -25.78
#